data_AF-A0A1J3JAL0-F1
#
_entry.id   AF-A0A1J3JAL0-F1
#
_cell.length_a   1.000
_cell.length_b   1.000
_cell.length_c   1.000
_cell.angle_alpha   90.00
_cell.angle_beta   90.00
_cell.angle_gamma   90.00
#
_symmetry.space_group_name_H-M   'P 1'
#
loop_
_entity.id
_entity.type
_entity.pdbx_description
1 polymer ?
#
loop_
_entity_poly.entity_id
_entity_poly.type
_entity_poly.pdbx_seq_one_letter_code
_entity_poly.pdbx_strand_id
1 'polypeptide(L)'
;GYNSIASSGKILETNTENLLRMVSYCENEVDCRRFLQLVHLGEKFDSTNCKKTCDNCSSSKTLIDKDVTLIARQLVQLVKLTVERFSSAHIVEVYRGSLNQAVKKNRHDSLHLHGAGKHLSKSEASRILHYLVTQDILEEVVKKSDVYGSVSSLLK
;
A
#
# COMPACT_ATOMS: atom_id res chain seq x y z
N GLY A 1 -18.30 18.65 -28.31
CA GLY A 1 -18.48 17.34 -27.64
C GLY A 1 -17.17 16.78 -27.10
N TYR A 2 -16.17 16.57 -27.95
CA TYR A 2 -14.92 15.87 -27.61
C TYR A 2 -13.99 16.58 -26.61
N ASN A 3 -13.98 17.92 -26.56
CA ASN A 3 -13.11 18.69 -25.67
C ASN A 3 -13.48 18.60 -24.17
N SER A 4 -14.74 18.31 -23.84
CA SER A 4 -15.19 18.26 -22.44
C SER A 4 -14.76 16.96 -21.74
N ILE A 5 -14.75 15.83 -22.45
CA ILE A 5 -14.45 14.51 -21.88
C ILE A 5 -12.94 14.37 -21.59
N ALA A 6 -12.10 14.90 -22.47
CA ALA A 6 -10.64 14.94 -22.26
C ALA A 6 -10.26 15.83 -21.06
N SER A 7 -10.96 16.96 -20.87
CA SER A 7 -10.79 17.82 -19.69
C SER A 7 -11.22 17.13 -18.39
N SER A 8 -12.31 16.35 -18.42
CA SER A 8 -12.78 15.59 -17.26
C SER A 8 -11.81 14.48 -16.84
N GLY A 9 -11.18 13.79 -17.81
CA GLY A 9 -10.16 12.78 -17.53
C GLY A 9 -8.93 13.36 -16.81
N LYS A 10 -8.44 14.50 -17.29
CA LYS A 10 -7.29 15.20 -16.67
C LYS A 10 -7.57 15.70 -15.26
N ILE A 11 -8.80 16.19 -15.01
CA ILE A 11 -9.23 16.60 -13.66
C ILE A 11 -9.28 15.38 -12.72
N LEU A 12 -9.81 14.25 -13.17
CA LEU A 12 -9.86 13.03 -12.37
C LEU A 12 -8.45 12.54 -12.02
N GLU A 13 -7.54 12.49 -12.99
CA GLU A 13 -6.14 12.10 -12.78
C GLU A 13 -5.47 13.00 -11.73
N THR A 14 -5.57 14.32 -11.89
CA THR A 14 -4.99 15.27 -10.92
C THR A 14 -5.60 15.11 -9.52
N ASN A 15 -6.91 14.87 -9.43
CA ASN A 15 -7.57 14.63 -8.14
C ASN A 15 -7.10 13.33 -7.49
N THR A 16 -6.91 12.26 -8.27
CA THR A 16 -6.37 10.98 -7.80
C THR A 16 -4.94 11.14 -7.30
N GLU A 17 -4.07 11.83 -8.05
CA GLU A 17 -2.71 12.11 -7.61
C GLU A 17 -2.68 12.88 -6.29
N ASN A 18 -3.53 13.90 -6.14
CA ASN A 18 -3.62 14.67 -4.90
C ASN A 18 -4.08 13.80 -3.72
N LEU A 19 -5.03 12.89 -3.95
CA LEU A 19 -5.47 11.93 -2.94
C LEU A 19 -4.33 10.99 -2.53
N LEU A 20 -3.61 10.41 -3.50
CA LEU A 20 -2.47 9.52 -3.23
C LEU A 20 -1.33 10.23 -2.50
N ARG A 21 -1.06 11.51 -2.80
CA ARG A 21 -0.12 12.33 -2.03
C ARG A 21 -0.55 12.49 -0.57
N MET A 22 -1.85 12.68 -0.30
CA MET A 22 -2.36 12.78 1.06
C MET A 22 -2.27 11.44 1.82
N VAL A 23 -2.53 10.32 1.14
CA VAL A 23 -2.32 8.97 1.70
C VAL A 23 -0.85 8.78 2.06
N SER A 24 0.07 9.06 1.13
CA SER A 24 1.52 8.97 1.36
C SER A 24 1.96 9.84 2.54
N TYR A 25 1.43 11.05 2.68
CA TYR A 25 1.69 11.92 3.82
C TYR A 25 1.23 11.31 5.16
N CYS A 26 0.04 10.70 5.21
CA CYS A 26 -0.50 10.07 6.42
C CYS A 26 0.34 8.86 6.84
N GLU A 27 0.76 8.05 5.86
CA GLU A 27 1.50 6.81 6.09
C GLU A 27 3.00 6.98 6.31
N ASN A 28 3.55 8.14 5.96
CA ASN A 28 4.93 8.45 6.24
C ASN A 28 5.13 8.56 7.76
N GLU A 29 5.84 7.61 8.34
CA GLU A 29 6.21 7.57 9.77
C GLU A 29 7.65 8.07 10.03
N VAL A 30 8.32 8.55 8.99
CA VAL A 30 9.78 8.80 8.94
C VAL A 30 10.08 10.29 8.91
N ASP A 31 9.59 10.96 7.87
CA ASP A 31 9.86 12.37 7.64
C ASP A 31 9.05 13.25 8.58
N CYS A 32 9.59 14.42 8.92
CA CYS A 32 8.89 15.38 9.76
C CYS A 32 7.53 15.76 9.14
N ARG A 33 6.41 15.54 9.86
CA ARG A 33 5.08 15.90 9.34
C ARG A 33 4.96 17.38 9.00
N ARG A 34 5.57 18.25 9.83
CA ARG A 34 5.56 19.69 9.60
C ARG A 34 6.32 20.06 8.33
N PHE A 35 7.43 19.39 8.04
CA PHE A 35 8.15 19.56 6.78
C PHE A 35 7.27 19.18 5.59
N LEU A 36 6.67 17.98 5.61
CA LEU A 36 5.83 17.49 4.51
C LEU A 36 4.62 18.41 4.25
N GLN A 37 3.92 18.87 5.29
CA GLN A 37 2.80 19.80 5.17
C GLN A 37 3.21 21.13 4.53
N LEU A 38 4.31 21.72 5.00
CA LEU A 38 4.75 23.05 4.54
C LEU A 38 5.26 22.99 3.09
N VAL A 39 6.02 21.95 2.73
CA VAL A 39 6.45 21.74 1.34
C VAL A 39 5.26 21.54 0.42
N HIS A 40 4.22 20.81 0.85
CA HIS A 40 2.99 20.65 0.07
C HIS A 40 2.30 22.00 -0.21
N LEU A 41 2.38 22.95 0.73
CA LEU A 41 1.85 24.31 0.58
C LEU A 41 2.81 25.27 -0.16
N GLY A 42 3.97 24.79 -0.63
CA GLY A 42 4.96 25.59 -1.34
C GLY A 42 5.92 26.37 -0.42
N GLU A 43 5.90 26.10 0.89
CA GLU A 43 6.79 26.70 1.86
C GLU A 43 8.09 25.90 2.01
N LYS A 44 9.21 26.61 2.20
CA LYS A 44 10.49 25.98 2.55
C LYS A 44 10.59 25.85 4.06
N PHE A 45 10.80 24.63 4.54
CA PHE A 45 11.00 24.34 5.96
C PHE A 45 12.20 23.43 6.15
N ASP A 46 13.00 23.67 7.19
CA ASP A 46 14.04 22.75 7.61
C ASP A 46 13.48 21.90 8.76
N SER A 47 13.47 20.58 8.59
CA SER A 47 12.91 19.62 9.56
C SER A 47 13.58 19.71 10.93
N THR A 48 14.84 20.16 11.01
CA THR A 48 15.54 20.39 12.28
C THR A 48 14.85 21.45 13.16
N ASN A 49 14.12 22.38 12.54
CA ASN A 49 13.32 23.40 13.22
C ASN A 49 11.98 22.89 13.77
N CYS A 50 11.61 21.63 13.54
CA CYS A 50 10.40 21.05 14.12
C CYS A 50 10.47 20.96 15.65
N LYS A 51 11.67 20.76 16.21
CA LYS A 51 11.89 20.65 17.66
C LYS A 51 10.99 19.60 18.34
N LYS A 52 10.78 18.45 17.68
CA LYS A 52 9.95 17.32 18.17
C LYS A 52 8.48 17.66 18.44
N THR A 53 7.91 18.62 17.71
CA THR A 53 6.51 19.05 17.88
C THR A 53 5.51 18.26 17.02
N CYS A 54 5.97 17.38 16.13
CA CYS A 54 5.11 16.39 15.45
C CYS A 54 5.42 14.97 15.96
N ASP A 55 4.47 14.07 15.77
CA ASP A 55 4.53 12.65 16.13
C ASP A 55 5.71 11.90 15.48
N ASN A 56 6.01 12.15 14.20
CA ASN A 56 7.16 11.50 13.55
C ASN A 56 8.49 11.92 14.21
N CYS A 57 8.66 13.20 14.54
CA CYS A 57 9.88 13.68 15.20
C CYS A 57 9.94 13.39 16.70
N SER A 58 8.80 13.17 17.36
CA SER A 58 8.74 12.78 18.78
C SER A 58 8.81 11.26 18.98
N SER A 59 8.60 10.49 17.91
CA SER A 59 8.74 9.03 17.89
C SER A 59 10.13 8.59 18.34
N SER A 60 10.17 7.58 19.20
CA SER A 60 11.38 6.88 19.63
C SER A 60 11.69 5.63 18.78
N LYS A 61 10.92 5.40 17.70
CA LYS A 61 11.11 4.25 16.81
C LYS A 61 12.47 4.35 16.12
N THR A 62 13.22 3.25 16.11
CA THR A 62 14.43 3.14 15.29
C THR A 62 14.03 3.03 13.82
N LEU A 63 14.52 3.96 13.01
CA LEU A 63 14.37 3.92 11.57
C LEU A 63 15.49 3.05 11.00
N ILE A 64 15.12 2.09 10.16
CA ILE A 64 16.05 1.25 9.43
C ILE A 64 15.74 1.35 7.94
N ASP A 65 16.75 1.68 7.15
CA ASP A 65 16.66 1.56 5.71
C ASP A 65 16.77 0.08 5.35
N LYS A 66 15.77 -0.41 4.61
CA LYS A 66 15.68 -1.82 4.22
C LYS A 66 15.36 -1.88 2.74
N ASP A 67 16.25 -2.53 1.99
CA ASP A 67 15.95 -2.90 0.61
C ASP A 67 14.86 -3.98 0.60
N VAL A 68 13.69 -3.62 0.05
CA VAL A 68 12.53 -4.51 -0.09
C VAL A 68 12.32 -4.98 -1.52
N THR A 69 13.27 -4.76 -2.44
CA THR A 69 13.13 -5.07 -3.87
C THR A 69 12.76 -6.53 -4.12
N LEU A 70 13.43 -7.48 -3.45
CA LEU A 70 13.11 -8.90 -3.57
C LEU A 70 11.70 -9.20 -3.07
N ILE A 71 11.33 -8.66 -1.91
CA ILE A 71 10.02 -8.84 -1.29
C ILE A 71 8.93 -8.28 -2.22
N ALA A 72 9.13 -7.10 -2.77
CA ALA A 72 8.22 -6.46 -3.72
C ALA A 72 8.00 -7.34 -4.95
N ARG A 73 9.08 -7.83 -5.57
CA ARG A 73 9.00 -8.74 -6.73
C ARG A 73 8.23 -10.01 -6.40
N GLN A 74 8.48 -10.62 -5.24
CA GLN A 74 7.78 -11.81 -4.79
C GLN A 74 6.30 -11.55 -4.53
N LEU A 75 5.94 -10.42 -3.92
CA LEU A 75 4.54 -10.03 -3.69
C LEU A 75 3.79 -9.81 -5.01
N VAL A 76 4.38 -9.09 -5.97
CA VAL A 76 3.79 -8.91 -7.31
C VAL A 76 3.61 -10.26 -8.00
N GLN A 77 4.62 -11.14 -7.94
CA GLN A 77 4.50 -12.49 -8.49
C GLN A 77 3.39 -13.29 -7.81
N LEU A 78 3.25 -13.19 -6.49
CA LEU A 78 2.22 -13.89 -5.74
C LEU A 78 0.81 -13.42 -6.12
N VAL A 79 0.59 -12.11 -6.27
CA VAL A 79 -0.69 -11.56 -6.75
C VAL A 79 -1.08 -12.22 -8.09
N LYS A 80 -0.14 -12.30 -9.04
CA LYS A 80 -0.33 -12.96 -10.33
C LYS A 80 -0.63 -14.46 -10.21
N LEU A 81 0.09 -15.18 -9.36
CA LEU A 81 -0.15 -16.62 -9.12
C LEU A 81 -1.54 -16.89 -8.52
N THR A 82 -2.08 -15.94 -7.77
CA THR A 82 -3.43 -16.02 -7.21
C THR A 82 -4.53 -15.48 -8.14
N VAL A 83 -4.21 -15.27 -9.41
CA VAL A 83 -5.14 -14.86 -10.47
C VAL A 83 -5.81 -13.51 -10.16
N GLU A 84 -5.14 -12.61 -9.43
CA GLU A 84 -5.59 -11.22 -9.22
C GLU A 84 -7.02 -11.12 -8.62
N ARG A 85 -7.33 -12.06 -7.71
CA ARG A 85 -8.69 -12.29 -7.19
C ARG A 85 -8.80 -12.24 -5.67
N PHE A 86 -7.75 -11.77 -5.00
CA PHE A 86 -7.66 -11.82 -3.55
C PHE A 86 -7.27 -10.47 -2.97
N SER A 87 -7.73 -10.21 -1.75
CA SER A 87 -7.41 -8.99 -1.02
C SER A 87 -5.97 -8.97 -0.57
N SER A 88 -5.45 -7.77 -0.32
CA SER A 88 -4.15 -7.53 0.30
C SER A 88 -3.94 -8.36 1.57
N ALA A 89 -4.98 -8.44 2.42
CA ALA A 89 -4.94 -9.26 3.63
C ALA A 89 -4.69 -10.75 3.32
N HIS A 90 -5.36 -11.32 2.32
CA HIS A 90 -5.15 -12.72 1.95
C HIS A 90 -3.76 -12.97 1.35
N ILE A 91 -3.27 -12.07 0.50
CA ILE A 91 -1.92 -12.14 -0.07
C ILE A 91 -0.86 -12.14 1.04
N VAL A 92 -1.01 -11.27 2.05
CA VAL A 92 -0.11 -11.23 3.22
C VAL A 92 -0.15 -12.54 4.00
N GLU A 93 -1.33 -13.13 4.21
CA GLU A 93 -1.46 -14.42 4.90
C GLU A 93 -0.74 -15.53 4.14
N VAL A 94 -0.91 -15.62 2.81
CA VAL A 94 -0.22 -16.61 1.98
C VAL A 94 1.30 -16.40 2.02
N TYR A 95 1.76 -15.17 1.78
CA TYR A 95 3.18 -14.84 1.71
C TYR A 95 3.92 -15.13 3.01
N ARG A 96 3.26 -14.89 4.16
CA ARG A 96 3.83 -15.18 5.49
C ARG A 96 3.69 -16.64 5.93
N GLY A 97 3.05 -17.49 5.13
CA GLY A 97 2.95 -18.92 5.37
C GLY A 97 1.80 -19.33 6.28
N SER A 98 0.75 -18.52 6.36
CA SER A 98 -0.47 -18.84 7.13
C SER A 98 -1.12 -20.11 6.60
N LEU A 99 -1.65 -20.93 7.50
CA LEU A 99 -2.36 -22.17 7.20
C LEU A 99 -3.86 -22.06 7.56
N ASN A 100 -4.39 -20.84 7.56
CA ASN A 100 -5.79 -20.59 7.85
C ASN A 100 -6.72 -21.26 6.82
N GLN A 101 -8.00 -21.35 7.16
CA GLN A 101 -8.98 -22.04 6.31
C GLN A 101 -9.07 -21.45 4.90
N ALA A 102 -8.96 -20.14 4.74
CA ALA A 102 -9.03 -19.48 3.43
C ALA A 102 -7.82 -19.85 2.55
N VAL A 103 -6.61 -19.89 3.11
CA VAL A 103 -5.40 -20.29 2.37
C VAL A 103 -5.52 -21.74 1.89
N LYS A 104 -5.87 -22.67 2.80
CA LYS A 104 -6.02 -24.10 2.47
C LYS A 104 -7.14 -24.36 1.47
N LYS A 105 -8.30 -23.72 1.65
CA LYS A 105 -9.47 -23.86 0.75
C LYS A 105 -9.12 -23.50 -0.69
N ASN A 106 -8.28 -22.50 -0.88
CA ASN A 106 -7.82 -22.07 -2.21
C ASN A 106 -6.53 -22.77 -2.66
N ARG A 107 -6.00 -23.73 -1.88
CA ARG A 107 -4.73 -24.45 -2.14
C ARG A 107 -3.51 -23.54 -2.27
N HIS A 108 -3.57 -22.34 -1.69
CA HIS A 108 -2.46 -21.38 -1.75
C HIS A 108 -1.30 -21.74 -0.80
N ASP A 109 -1.51 -22.71 0.10
CA ASP A 109 -0.46 -23.35 0.90
C ASP A 109 0.51 -24.20 0.07
N SER A 110 0.14 -24.56 -1.16
CA SER A 110 0.99 -25.31 -2.08
C SER A 110 1.83 -24.44 -3.03
N LEU A 111 1.64 -23.12 -3.03
CA LEU A 111 2.39 -22.20 -3.89
C LEU A 111 3.85 -22.10 -3.42
N HIS A 112 4.80 -21.98 -4.35
CA HIS A 112 6.23 -21.89 -4.02
C HIS A 112 6.60 -20.62 -3.24
N LEU A 113 5.76 -19.58 -3.30
CA LEU A 113 5.91 -18.35 -2.52
C LEU A 113 5.18 -18.39 -1.17
N HIS A 114 4.48 -19.48 -0.84
CA HIS A 114 3.90 -19.65 0.49
C HIS A 114 5.02 -19.68 1.55
N GLY A 115 4.93 -18.78 2.53
CA GLY A 115 5.94 -18.68 3.59
C GLY A 115 7.25 -18.01 3.20
N ALA A 116 7.44 -17.56 1.96
CA ALA A 116 8.65 -16.84 1.54
C ALA A 116 8.91 -15.58 2.39
N GLY A 117 7.83 -14.93 2.86
CA GLY A 117 7.86 -13.76 3.75
C GLY A 117 7.77 -14.08 5.24
N LYS A 118 7.98 -15.32 5.69
CA LYS A 118 7.78 -15.72 7.11
C LYS A 118 8.62 -14.93 8.11
N HIS A 119 9.76 -14.39 7.68
CA HIS A 119 10.65 -13.55 8.48
C HIS A 119 10.10 -12.13 8.74
N LEU A 120 9.07 -11.70 8.01
CA LEU A 120 8.42 -10.40 8.19
C LEU A 120 7.32 -10.48 9.24
N SER A 121 7.11 -9.41 9.98
CA SER A 121 5.88 -9.20 10.74
C SER A 121 4.69 -8.97 9.80
N LYS A 122 3.45 -9.09 10.32
CA LYS A 122 2.25 -8.85 9.51
C LYS A 122 2.20 -7.41 9.03
N SER A 123 2.49 -6.47 9.92
CA SER A 123 2.50 -5.04 9.65
C SER A 123 3.55 -4.69 8.58
N GLU A 124 4.76 -5.22 8.64
CA GLU A 124 5.78 -4.97 7.61
C GLU A 124 5.34 -5.47 6.24
N ALA A 125 4.85 -6.72 6.14
CA ALA A 125 4.40 -7.28 4.86
C ALA A 125 3.21 -6.49 4.29
N SER A 126 2.25 -6.12 5.15
CA SER A 126 1.12 -5.27 4.77
C SER A 126 1.56 -3.89 4.31
N ARG A 127 2.53 -3.27 4.98
CA ARG A 127 3.03 -1.93 4.63
C ARG A 127 3.77 -1.94 3.29
N ILE A 128 4.57 -2.98 3.02
CA ILE A 128 5.21 -3.15 1.70
C ILE A 128 4.16 -3.35 0.61
N LEU A 129 3.17 -4.22 0.84
CA LEU A 129 2.12 -4.47 -0.15
C LEU A 129 1.27 -3.23 -0.43
N HIS A 130 0.94 -2.46 0.61
CA HIS A 130 0.22 -1.20 0.47
C HIS A 130 1.06 -0.14 -0.26
N TYR A 131 2.36 -0.05 0.04
CA TYR A 131 3.28 0.82 -0.69
C TYR A 131 3.30 0.50 -2.20
N LEU A 132 3.22 -0.78 -2.60
CA LEU A 132 3.12 -1.13 -4.03
C LEU A 132 1.84 -0.61 -4.68
N VAL A 133 0.74 -0.52 -3.92
CA VAL A 133 -0.53 0.05 -4.42
C VAL A 133 -0.42 1.57 -4.54
N THR A 134 0.13 2.25 -3.54
CA THR A 134 0.27 3.73 -3.58
C THR A 134 1.31 4.22 -4.58
N GLN A 135 2.19 3.34 -5.07
CA GLN A 135 3.12 3.60 -6.18
C GLN A 135 2.59 3.15 -7.54
N ASP A 136 1.31 2.77 -7.65
CA ASP A 136 0.66 2.29 -8.87
C ASP A 136 1.33 1.05 -9.51
N ILE A 137 2.10 0.27 -8.73
CA ILE A 137 2.71 -1.00 -9.17
C ILE A 137 1.65 -2.13 -9.12
N LEU A 138 0.74 -2.05 -8.16
CA LEU A 138 -0.43 -2.92 -8.02
C LEU A 138 -1.68 -2.04 -7.98
N GLU A 139 -2.81 -2.57 -8.48
CA GLU A 139 -4.10 -1.88 -8.43
C GLU A 139 -5.03 -2.58 -7.44
N GLU A 140 -5.77 -1.82 -6.64
CA GLU A 140 -6.81 -2.37 -5.76
C GLU A 140 -8.21 -2.09 -6.34
N VAL A 141 -8.86 -3.14 -6.85
CA VAL A 141 -10.18 -3.03 -7.48
C VAL A 141 -11.27 -3.42 -6.51
N VAL A 142 -12.21 -2.49 -6.31
CA VAL A 142 -13.37 -2.70 -5.45
C VAL A 142 -14.47 -3.42 -6.22
N LYS A 143 -14.85 -4.61 -5.74
CA LYS A 143 -15.98 -5.39 -6.24
C LYS A 143 -17.13 -5.35 -5.24
N LYS A 144 -18.29 -4.88 -5.70
CA LYS A 144 -19.54 -4.91 -4.93
C LYS A 144 -20.30 -6.20 -5.27
N SER A 145 -20.81 -6.87 -4.25
CA SER A 145 -21.71 -8.02 -4.40
C SER A 145 -23.15 -7.53 -4.37
N ASP A 146 -23.93 -7.87 -5.39
CA ASP A 146 -25.34 -7.50 -5.50
C ASP A 146 -26.22 -8.18 -4.45
N VAL A 147 -25.75 -9.28 -3.86
CA VAL A 147 -26.61 -10.17 -3.06
C VAL A 147 -26.68 -9.77 -1.58
N TYR A 148 -25.72 -8.97 -1.07
CA TYR A 148 -25.72 -8.53 0.34
C TYR A 148 -25.07 -7.16 0.58
N GLY A 149 -24.78 -6.39 -0.47
CA GLY A 149 -24.05 -5.12 -0.35
C GLY A 149 -22.61 -5.27 0.17
N SER A 150 -22.06 -6.49 0.17
CA SER A 150 -20.68 -6.71 0.60
C SER A 150 -19.72 -6.11 -0.43
N VAL A 151 -18.71 -5.40 0.08
CA VAL A 151 -17.67 -4.77 -0.71
C VAL A 151 -16.37 -5.53 -0.46
N SER A 152 -15.73 -6.00 -1.52
CA SER A 152 -14.45 -6.70 -1.45
C SER A 152 -13.42 -5.98 -2.29
N SER A 153 -12.22 -5.86 -1.76
CA SER A 153 -11.10 -5.20 -2.41
C SER A 153 -10.12 -6.25 -2.90
N LEU A 154 -9.80 -6.25 -4.21
CA LEU A 154 -9.01 -7.29 -4.87
C LEU A 154 -7.78 -6.67 -5.51
N LEU A 155 -6.61 -7.26 -5.28
CA LEU A 155 -5.37 -6.83 -5.91
C LEU A 155 -5.26 -7.35 -7.34
N LYS A 156 -4.84 -6.47 -8.24
CA LYS A 156 -4.41 -6.76 -9.61
C LYS A 156 -2.97 -6.35 -9.83
#